data_AF-B5CQ48-F1
#
_entry.id   AF-B5CQ48-F1
#
_cell.length_a   1.000
_cell.length_b   1.000
_cell.length_c   1.000
_cell.angle_alpha   90.00
_cell.angle_beta   90.00
_cell.angle_gamma   90.00
#
_symmetry.space_group_name_H-M   'P 1'
#
loop_
_entity.id
_entity.type
_entity.pdbx_description
1 polymer ?
#
loop_
_entity_poly.entity_id
_entity_poly.type
_entity_poly.pdbx_seq_one_letter_code
_entity_poly.pdbx_strand_id
1 'polypeptide(L)'
;MGIIQAAVGYEDDGTIICARERTEVIQEEIDLCGYFVIVTSKQMTAEEALELYKSRDVSEKLFRGDKSYLGNRSLRVQSDEDASAKIFVEFVVLIVRSRMYVLLKDEVEKLDKKPNYMTAPAAIRELEKLELVRQTDGKYCMDHAVTATQKIILKAFDMDADQIQDKAVGLSRLLEKYAEEGK
;
A
#
# COMPACT_ATOMS: atom_id res chain seq x y z
N MET A 1 -10.32 -4.13 -18.32
CA MET A 1 -9.79 -2.80 -18.66
C MET A 1 -9.76 -2.77 -20.18
N GLY A 2 -10.81 -2.24 -20.81
CA GLY A 2 -10.93 -2.24 -22.28
C GLY A 2 -9.96 -1.23 -22.87
N ILE A 3 -9.14 -1.67 -23.82
CA ILE A 3 -8.29 -0.77 -24.60
C ILE A 3 -9.19 -0.24 -25.71
N ILE A 4 -9.45 1.07 -25.72
CA ILE A 4 -10.14 1.69 -26.86
C ILE A 4 -9.16 1.65 -28.04
N GLN A 5 -9.34 0.70 -28.95
CA GLN A 5 -8.55 0.63 -30.18
C GLN A 5 -9.17 1.55 -31.23
N ALA A 6 -8.49 2.67 -31.51
CA ALA A 6 -8.86 3.60 -32.56
C ALA A 6 -7.89 3.49 -33.75
N ALA A 7 -8.44 3.49 -34.96
CA ALA A 7 -7.67 3.73 -36.17
C ALA A 7 -7.50 5.24 -36.34
N VAL A 8 -6.25 5.70 -36.50
CA VAL A 8 -5.91 7.13 -36.60
C VAL A 8 -5.57 7.45 -38.05
N GLY A 9 -6.29 8.39 -38.65
CA GLY A 9 -6.02 8.93 -39.98
C GLY A 9 -5.03 10.10 -39.91
N TYR A 10 -4.04 10.10 -40.80
CA TYR A 10 -3.00 11.12 -40.90
C TYR A 10 -3.07 11.83 -42.26
N GLU A 11 -2.76 13.13 -42.26
CA GLU A 11 -2.43 13.89 -43.47
C GLU A 11 -0.96 13.61 -43.88
N ASP A 12 -0.57 13.97 -45.11
CA ASP A 12 0.80 13.73 -45.63
C ASP A 12 1.89 14.46 -44.82
N ASP A 13 1.51 15.46 -44.01
CA ASP A 13 2.39 16.20 -43.10
C ASP A 13 2.50 15.57 -41.69
N GLY A 14 1.77 14.48 -41.43
CA GLY A 14 1.74 13.77 -40.16
C GLY A 14 0.69 14.29 -39.15
N THR A 15 -0.18 15.22 -39.54
CA THR A 15 -1.25 15.72 -38.66
C THR A 15 -2.37 14.70 -38.51
N ILE A 16 -2.77 14.41 -37.27
CA ILE A 16 -3.90 13.51 -36.97
C ILE A 16 -5.22 14.22 -37.27
N ILE A 17 -5.98 13.71 -38.24
CA ILE A 17 -7.21 14.34 -38.72
C ILE A 17 -8.44 13.75 -38.03
N CYS A 18 -8.44 12.42 -37.81
CA CYS A 18 -9.55 11.74 -37.15
C CYS A 18 -9.09 10.43 -36.51
N ALA A 19 -9.79 10.04 -35.44
CA ALA A 19 -9.70 8.73 -34.84
C ALA A 19 -11.06 8.05 -35.00
N ARG A 20 -11.10 6.89 -35.64
CA ARG A 20 -12.32 6.10 -35.84
C ARG A 20 -12.22 4.81 -35.05
N GLU A 21 -13.27 4.48 -34.30
CA GLU A 21 -13.35 3.20 -33.59
C GLU A 21 -13.27 2.03 -34.57
N ARG A 22 -12.44 1.04 -34.23
CA ARG A 22 -12.38 -0.22 -34.97
C ARG A 22 -13.45 -1.17 -34.44
N THR A 23 -14.70 -0.93 -34.84
CA THR A 23 -15.87 -1.70 -34.40
C THR A 23 -15.71 -3.21 -34.60
N GLU A 24 -15.03 -3.65 -35.65
CA GLU A 24 -14.74 -5.07 -35.91
C GLU A 24 -13.86 -5.69 -34.82
N VAL A 25 -12.79 -4.99 -34.41
CA VAL A 25 -11.91 -5.47 -33.34
C VAL A 25 -12.60 -5.41 -31.99
N ILE A 26 -13.37 -4.34 -31.75
CA ILE A 26 -14.18 -4.22 -30.54
C ILE A 26 -15.17 -5.39 -30.44
N GLN A 27 -15.82 -5.76 -31.55
CA GLN A 27 -16.76 -6.87 -31.57
C GLN A 27 -16.06 -8.23 -31.39
N GLU A 28 -14.94 -8.47 -32.06
CA GLU A 28 -14.14 -9.69 -31.89
C GLU A 28 -13.66 -9.84 -30.43
N GLU A 29 -13.26 -8.74 -29.80
CA GLU A 29 -12.83 -8.72 -28.41
C GLU A 29 -14.02 -8.98 -27.46
N ILE A 30 -15.21 -8.43 -27.74
CA ILE A 30 -16.48 -8.74 -27.03
C ILE A 30 -16.85 -10.22 -27.19
N ASP A 31 -16.73 -10.79 -28.39
CA ASP A 31 -17.09 -12.18 -28.66
C ASP A 31 -16.15 -13.16 -27.92
N LEU A 32 -14.90 -12.74 -27.66
CA LEU A 32 -13.92 -13.45 -26.86
C LEU A 32 -14.02 -13.14 -25.36
N CYS A 33 -14.83 -12.17 -24.94
CA CYS A 33 -15.02 -11.85 -23.53
C CYS A 33 -15.79 -12.96 -22.83
N GLY A 34 -15.14 -13.64 -21.89
CA GLY A 34 -15.84 -14.54 -20.96
C GLY A 34 -16.79 -13.79 -20.02
N TYR A 35 -17.87 -14.47 -19.61
CA TYR A 35 -18.76 -13.94 -18.58
C TYR A 35 -18.16 -14.12 -17.18
N PHE A 36 -18.25 -13.07 -16.36
CA PHE A 36 -17.88 -13.12 -14.95
C PHE A 36 -19.11 -12.83 -14.09
N VAL A 37 -19.46 -13.75 -13.20
CA VAL A 37 -20.66 -13.68 -12.36
C VAL A 37 -20.25 -13.67 -10.89
N ILE A 38 -20.72 -12.67 -10.13
CA ILE A 38 -20.59 -12.62 -8.67
C ILE A 38 -21.92 -13.10 -8.08
N VAL A 39 -21.86 -14.15 -7.25
CA VAL A 39 -23.02 -14.65 -6.50
C VAL A 39 -22.79 -14.35 -5.02
N THR A 40 -23.76 -13.71 -4.36
CA THR A 40 -23.70 -13.35 -2.94
C THR A 40 -24.99 -13.76 -2.24
N SER A 41 -24.87 -14.23 -0.99
CA SER A 41 -26.00 -14.57 -0.13
C SER A 41 -26.54 -13.37 0.67
N LYS A 42 -25.83 -12.24 0.64
CA LYS A 42 -26.23 -11.00 1.32
C LYS A 42 -26.92 -10.07 0.33
N GLN A 43 -27.96 -9.38 0.80
CA GLN A 43 -28.55 -8.27 0.07
C GLN A 43 -27.55 -7.09 0.07
N MET A 44 -27.11 -6.68 -1.12
CA MET A 44 -26.19 -5.57 -1.36
C MET A 44 -26.34 -5.07 -2.79
N THR A 45 -25.84 -3.89 -3.08
CA THR A 45 -25.78 -3.34 -4.42
C THR A 45 -24.72 -4.06 -5.28
N ALA A 46 -24.85 -3.95 -6.61
CA ALA A 46 -23.86 -4.52 -7.52
C ALA A 46 -22.47 -3.91 -7.34
N GLU A 47 -22.41 -2.62 -6.98
CA GLU A 47 -21.17 -1.90 -6.69
C GLU A 47 -20.50 -2.44 -5.43
N GLU A 48 -21.24 -2.58 -4.33
CA GLU A 48 -20.73 -3.17 -3.09
C GLU A 48 -20.26 -4.61 -3.30
N ALA A 49 -21.01 -5.41 -4.06
CA ALA A 49 -20.63 -6.78 -4.40
C ALA A 49 -19.31 -6.83 -5.20
N LEU A 50 -19.14 -5.92 -6.16
CA LEU A 50 -17.94 -5.79 -6.95
C LEU A 50 -16.74 -5.31 -6.11
N GLU A 51 -16.95 -4.36 -5.20
CA GLU A 51 -15.91 -3.87 -4.30
C GLU A 51 -15.47 -4.94 -3.29
N LEU A 52 -16.41 -5.68 -2.70
CA LEU A 52 -16.13 -6.84 -1.85
C LEU A 52 -15.34 -7.91 -2.61
N TYR A 53 -15.72 -8.22 -3.84
CA TYR A 53 -14.98 -9.16 -4.66
C TYR A 53 -13.55 -8.67 -4.96
N LYS A 54 -13.40 -7.40 -5.37
CA LYS A 54 -12.09 -6.79 -5.65
C LYS A 54 -11.20 -6.72 -4.42
N SER A 55 -11.74 -6.41 -3.24
CA SER A 55 -10.97 -6.37 -1.99
C SER A 55 -10.40 -7.75 -1.62
N ARG A 56 -11.14 -8.83 -1.91
CA ARG A 56 -10.65 -10.20 -1.79
C ARG A 56 -9.51 -10.48 -2.78
N ASP A 57 -9.66 -10.12 -4.04
CA ASP A 57 -8.62 -10.29 -5.07
C ASP A 57 -7.33 -9.51 -4.73
N VAL A 58 -7.47 -8.29 -4.20
CA VAL A 58 -6.34 -7.51 -3.67
C VAL A 58 -5.64 -8.25 -2.55
N SER A 59 -6.39 -8.83 -1.60
CA SER A 59 -5.81 -9.65 -0.54
C SER A 59 -5.05 -10.86 -1.11
N GLU A 60 -5.62 -11.57 -2.08
CA GLU A 60 -5.01 -12.74 -2.71
C GLU A 60 -3.74 -12.38 -3.51
N LYS A 61 -3.76 -11.25 -4.22
CA LYS A 61 -2.59 -10.68 -4.90
C LYS A 61 -1.52 -10.21 -3.92
N LEU A 62 -1.89 -9.67 -2.77
CA LEU A 62 -0.95 -9.32 -1.70
C LEU A 62 -0.27 -10.57 -1.13
N PHE A 63 -1.02 -11.66 -0.87
CA PHE A 63 -0.43 -12.96 -0.48
C PHE A 63 0.53 -13.52 -1.54
N ARG A 64 0.21 -13.38 -2.83
CA ARG A 64 1.13 -13.76 -3.92
C ARG A 64 2.34 -12.85 -4.03
N GLY A 65 2.15 -11.55 -3.83
CA GLY A 65 3.19 -10.54 -3.78
C GLY A 65 4.18 -10.83 -2.66
N ASP A 66 3.70 -11.17 -1.47
CA ASP A 66 4.54 -11.39 -0.29
C ASP A 66 5.39 -12.67 -0.38
N LYS A 67 4.92 -13.71 -1.09
CA LYS A 67 5.82 -14.82 -1.52
C LYS A 67 7.07 -14.32 -2.26
N SER A 68 6.96 -13.20 -2.96
CA SER A 68 8.05 -12.56 -3.71
C SER A 68 8.75 -11.43 -2.93
N TYR A 69 8.02 -10.63 -2.15
CA TYR A 69 8.54 -9.46 -1.42
C TYR A 69 9.17 -9.81 -0.06
N LEU A 70 8.63 -10.79 0.68
CA LEU A 70 9.14 -11.23 1.98
C LEU A 70 10.16 -12.38 1.86
N GLY A 71 10.61 -12.67 0.63
CA GLY A 71 11.66 -13.66 0.37
C GLY A 71 11.22 -15.11 0.53
N ASN A 72 9.90 -15.39 0.56
CA ASN A 72 9.38 -16.74 0.80
C ASN A 72 9.42 -17.68 -0.43
N ARG A 73 10.14 -17.29 -1.48
CA ARG A 73 10.49 -18.18 -2.61
C ARG A 73 11.34 -19.37 -2.15
N SER A 74 12.04 -19.21 -1.01
CA SER A 74 12.72 -20.27 -0.26
C SER A 74 12.69 -19.87 1.21
N LEU A 75 12.06 -20.70 2.06
CA LEU A 75 11.98 -20.43 3.51
C LEU A 75 13.37 -20.34 4.16
N ARG A 76 14.38 -21.04 3.61
CA ARG A 76 15.79 -21.09 4.09
C ARG A 76 15.89 -21.31 5.61
N VAL A 77 15.13 -22.27 6.12
CA VAL A 77 15.11 -22.67 7.54
C VAL A 77 15.57 -24.12 7.66
N GLN A 78 16.16 -24.46 8.82
CA GLN A 78 16.75 -25.77 9.07
C GLN A 78 15.77 -26.75 9.74
N SER A 79 14.66 -26.25 10.30
CA SER A 79 13.63 -27.05 10.97
C SER A 79 12.20 -26.63 10.56
N ASP A 80 11.25 -27.51 10.83
CA ASP A 80 9.82 -27.24 10.61
C ASP A 80 9.27 -26.23 11.64
N GLU A 81 9.83 -26.21 12.85
CA GLU A 81 9.50 -25.20 13.87
C GLU A 81 9.87 -23.79 13.39
N ASP A 82 11.07 -23.61 12.84
CA ASP A 82 11.52 -22.31 12.31
C ASP A 82 10.68 -21.88 11.10
N ALA A 83 10.28 -22.83 10.26
CA ALA A 83 9.35 -22.59 9.15
C ALA A 83 8.01 -22.06 9.66
N SER A 84 7.45 -22.74 10.67
CA SER A 84 6.16 -22.40 11.27
C SER A 84 6.19 -21.03 11.94
N ALA A 85 7.26 -20.71 12.69
CA ALA A 85 7.46 -19.41 13.31
C ALA A 85 7.53 -18.29 12.26
N LYS A 86 8.28 -18.51 11.17
CA LYS A 86 8.41 -17.53 10.08
C LYS A 86 7.07 -17.28 9.38
N ILE A 87 6.31 -18.32 9.08
CA ILE A 87 4.97 -18.20 8.49
C ILE A 87 4.02 -17.45 9.43
N PHE A 88 4.11 -17.72 10.74
CA PHE A 88 3.30 -17.04 11.73
C PHE A 88 3.58 -15.54 11.79
N VAL A 89 4.86 -15.14 11.84
CA VAL A 89 5.25 -13.72 11.81
C VAL A 89 4.80 -13.06 10.50
N GLU A 90 4.97 -13.74 9.37
CA GLU A 90 4.52 -13.26 8.05
C GLU A 90 3.01 -13.02 8.03
N PHE A 91 2.22 -13.92 8.62
CA PHE A 91 0.78 -13.75 8.74
C PHE A 91 0.40 -12.50 9.56
N VAL A 92 1.09 -12.24 10.66
CA VAL A 92 0.87 -11.02 11.47
C VAL A 92 1.24 -9.77 10.67
N VAL A 93 2.37 -9.77 9.98
CA VAL A 93 2.82 -8.66 9.12
C VAL A 93 1.79 -8.37 8.02
N LEU A 94 1.23 -9.40 7.41
CA LEU A 94 0.18 -9.29 6.39
C LEU A 94 -1.09 -8.61 6.91
N ILE A 95 -1.51 -8.91 8.14
CA ILE A 95 -2.67 -8.25 8.77
C ILE A 95 -2.38 -6.75 8.92
N VAL A 96 -1.21 -6.39 9.45
CA VAL A 96 -0.80 -4.99 9.62
C VAL A 96 -0.74 -4.28 8.28
N ARG A 97 -0.12 -4.89 7.26
CA ARG A 97 -0.01 -4.34 5.91
C ARG A 97 -1.37 -4.15 5.26
N SER A 98 -2.28 -5.10 5.42
CA SER A 98 -3.64 -5.03 4.88
C SER A 98 -4.43 -3.90 5.53
N ARG A 99 -4.34 -3.76 6.86
CA ARG A 99 -4.95 -2.64 7.57
C ARG A 99 -4.37 -1.30 7.13
N MET A 100 -3.06 -1.21 6.98
CA MET A 100 -2.37 -0.02 6.51
C MET A 100 -2.82 0.36 5.08
N TYR A 101 -2.95 -0.61 4.18
CA TYR A 101 -3.45 -0.38 2.83
C TYR A 101 -4.86 0.21 2.82
N VAL A 102 -5.79 -0.34 3.62
CA VAL A 102 -7.16 0.17 3.71
C VAL A 102 -7.17 1.61 4.21
N LEU A 103 -6.48 1.89 5.31
CA LEU A 103 -6.40 3.25 5.89
C LEU A 103 -5.83 4.27 4.91
N LEU A 104 -4.74 3.92 4.21
CA LEU A 104 -4.16 4.79 3.19
C LEU A 104 -5.10 4.99 2.00
N LYS A 105 -5.82 3.94 1.55
CA LYS A 105 -6.81 4.04 0.47
C LYS A 105 -7.95 4.98 0.86
N ASP A 106 -8.51 4.80 2.04
CA ASP A 106 -9.62 5.61 2.56
C ASP A 106 -9.22 7.08 2.69
N GLU A 107 -7.98 7.38 3.08
CA GLU A 107 -7.50 8.76 3.13
C GLU A 107 -7.25 9.32 1.72
N VAL A 108 -6.77 8.52 0.76
CA VAL A 108 -6.64 8.94 -0.65
C VAL A 108 -7.99 9.30 -1.27
N GLU A 109 -9.08 8.61 -0.90
CA GLU A 109 -10.42 8.94 -1.38
C GLU A 109 -10.91 10.32 -0.90
N LYS A 110 -10.35 10.85 0.21
CA LYS A 110 -10.63 12.20 0.72
C LYS A 110 -9.73 13.28 0.12
N LEU A 111 -8.66 12.89 -0.59
CA LEU A 111 -7.72 13.83 -1.20
C LEU A 111 -8.15 14.16 -2.64
N ASP A 112 -7.99 15.43 -3.05
CA ASP A 112 -8.26 15.86 -4.43
C ASP A 112 -7.32 15.20 -5.45
N LYS A 113 -6.17 14.71 -4.99
CA LYS A 113 -5.13 14.11 -5.83
C LYS A 113 -4.81 12.71 -5.30
N LYS A 114 -4.34 11.84 -6.20
CA LYS A 114 -3.79 10.53 -5.86
C LYS A 114 -2.26 10.60 -5.81
N PRO A 115 -1.66 10.99 -4.67
CA PRO A 115 -0.22 11.01 -4.53
C PRO A 115 0.40 9.61 -4.61
N ASN A 116 1.61 9.52 -5.13
CA ASN A 116 2.37 8.26 -5.26
C ASN A 116 2.87 7.70 -3.92
N TYR A 117 2.96 8.54 -2.88
CA TYR A 117 3.43 8.17 -1.54
C TYR A 117 2.37 7.50 -0.66
N MET A 118 1.10 7.43 -1.09
CA MET A 118 0.01 6.80 -0.32
C MET A 118 -0.17 5.30 -0.63
N THR A 119 0.84 4.67 -1.25
CA THR A 119 0.90 3.21 -1.35
C THR A 119 1.60 2.65 -0.11
N ALA A 120 1.20 1.48 0.36
CA ALA A 120 1.80 0.84 1.54
C ALA A 120 3.34 0.84 1.52
N PRO A 121 4.04 0.42 0.44
CA PRO A 121 5.50 0.46 0.41
C PRO A 121 6.09 1.88 0.43
N ALA A 122 5.47 2.83 -0.26
CA ALA A 122 5.97 4.21 -0.30
C ALA A 122 5.74 4.95 1.02
N ALA A 123 4.59 4.72 1.65
CA ALA A 123 4.27 5.27 2.96
C ALA A 123 5.26 4.77 4.02
N ILE A 124 5.58 3.47 4.03
CA ILE A 124 6.61 2.92 4.93
C ILE A 124 7.94 3.62 4.70
N ARG A 125 8.42 3.71 3.45
CA ARG A 125 9.69 4.39 3.12
C ARG A 125 9.73 5.86 3.53
N GLU A 126 8.59 6.54 3.48
CA GLU A 126 8.50 7.96 3.88
C GLU A 126 8.49 8.11 5.41
N LEU A 127 7.80 7.21 6.11
CA LEU A 127 7.76 7.17 7.57
C LEU A 127 9.05 6.64 8.21
N GLU A 128 9.81 5.79 7.51
CA GLU A 128 11.13 5.31 7.96
C GLU A 128 12.13 6.46 8.19
N LYS A 129 11.93 7.61 7.54
CA LYS A 129 12.74 8.83 7.75
C LYS A 129 12.47 9.50 9.10
N LEU A 130 11.42 9.09 9.83
CA LEU A 130 11.16 9.56 11.18
C LEU A 130 12.04 8.77 12.15
N GLU A 131 13.30 9.18 12.25
CA GLU A 131 14.30 8.53 13.09
C GLU A 131 14.74 9.39 14.29
N LEU A 132 15.19 8.70 15.34
CA LEU A 132 15.76 9.32 16.53
C LEU A 132 17.27 9.23 16.48
N VAL A 133 17.95 10.36 16.63
CA VAL A 133 19.41 10.46 16.70
C VAL A 133 19.83 10.76 18.13
N ARG A 134 20.91 10.10 18.57
CA ARG A 134 21.50 10.34 19.89
C ARG A 134 22.36 11.60 19.85
N GLN A 135 21.99 12.61 20.62
CA GLN A 135 22.76 13.84 20.78
C GLN A 135 23.97 13.66 21.70
N THR A 136 24.85 14.66 21.73
CA THR A 136 26.04 14.71 22.59
C THR A 136 25.72 14.72 24.08
N ASP A 137 24.52 15.17 24.47
CA ASP A 137 24.02 15.12 25.84
C ASP A 137 23.51 13.71 26.24
N GLY A 138 23.58 12.74 25.32
CA GLY A 138 23.17 11.37 25.51
C GLY A 138 21.69 11.09 25.24
N LYS A 139 20.88 12.13 25.00
CA LYS A 139 19.43 12.00 24.75
C LYS A 139 19.13 11.67 23.29
N TYR A 140 18.01 11.01 23.06
CA TYR A 140 17.51 10.71 21.72
C TYR A 140 16.49 11.77 21.29
N CYS A 141 16.72 12.40 20.15
CA CYS A 141 15.82 13.40 19.59
C CYS A 141 15.46 13.06 18.14
N MET A 142 14.33 13.58 17.66
CA MET A 142 14.04 13.57 16.22
C MET A 142 15.10 14.40 15.49
N ASP A 143 15.68 13.84 14.42
CA ASP A 143 16.67 14.58 13.59
C ASP A 143 16.01 15.70 12.78
N HIS A 144 14.81 15.41 12.26
CA HIS A 144 14.03 16.31 11.43
C HIS A 144 12.59 16.45 11.92
N ALA A 145 12.01 17.63 11.69
CA ALA A 145 10.60 17.86 11.91
C ALA A 145 9.75 17.02 10.94
N VAL A 146 8.56 16.63 11.38
CA VAL A 146 7.61 15.88 10.54
C VAL A 146 7.22 16.72 9.31
N THR A 147 7.53 16.21 8.12
CA THR A 147 7.27 16.89 6.84
C THR A 147 5.78 16.91 6.48
N ALA A 148 5.38 17.77 5.52
CA ALA A 148 4.00 17.81 5.06
C ALA A 148 3.51 16.47 4.48
N THR A 149 4.37 15.78 3.72
CA THR A 149 4.07 14.43 3.19
C THR A 149 3.83 13.44 4.32
N GLN A 150 4.69 13.43 5.33
CA GLN A 150 4.55 12.55 6.50
C GLN A 150 3.28 12.88 7.29
N LYS A 151 2.93 14.16 7.46
CA LYS A 151 1.67 14.56 8.11
C LYS A 151 0.43 14.02 7.38
N ILE A 152 0.43 14.04 6.04
CA ILE A 152 -0.68 13.48 5.25
C ILE A 152 -0.77 11.96 5.45
N ILE A 153 0.37 11.27 5.45
CA ILE A 153 0.41 9.83 5.69
C ILE A 153 -0.06 9.51 7.12
N LEU A 154 0.42 10.24 8.13
CA LEU A 154 0.06 10.07 9.54
C LEU A 154 -1.44 10.28 9.79
N LYS A 155 -2.04 11.22 9.07
CA LYS A 155 -3.48 11.49 9.14
C LYS A 155 -4.33 10.27 8.79
N ALA A 156 -3.86 9.41 7.88
CA ALA A 156 -4.54 8.14 7.56
C ALA A 156 -4.62 7.19 8.77
N PHE A 157 -3.76 7.38 9.77
CA PHE A 157 -3.72 6.59 11.00
C PHE A 157 -4.31 7.34 12.20
N ASP A 158 -5.03 8.45 11.97
CA ASP A 158 -5.50 9.37 13.00
C ASP A 158 -4.36 9.87 13.91
N MET A 159 -3.20 10.12 13.30
CA MET A 159 -2.01 10.61 13.98
C MET A 159 -1.58 11.99 13.50
N ASP A 160 -1.05 12.81 14.42
CA ASP A 160 -0.45 14.10 14.12
C ASP A 160 1.02 14.19 14.53
N ALA A 161 1.66 15.31 14.17
CA ALA A 161 3.08 15.51 14.43
C ALA A 161 3.40 15.69 15.93
N ASP A 162 2.45 16.22 16.71
CA ASP A 162 2.65 16.47 18.14
C ASP A 162 2.66 15.13 18.90
N GLN A 163 1.75 14.22 18.55
CA GLN A 163 1.75 12.85 19.05
C GLN A 163 3.03 12.09 18.70
N ILE A 164 3.60 12.32 17.51
CA ILE A 164 4.90 11.71 17.14
C ILE A 164 6.02 12.27 18.01
N GLN A 165 6.03 13.58 18.25
CA GLN A 165 7.02 14.23 19.12
C GLN A 165 6.91 13.75 20.57
N ASP A 166 5.68 13.61 21.09
CA ASP A 166 5.44 13.08 22.44
C ASP A 166 5.95 11.63 22.59
N LYS A 167 5.67 10.79 21.57
CA LYS A 167 6.19 9.41 21.53
C LYS A 167 7.71 9.39 21.46
N ALA A 168 8.33 10.26 20.68
CA ALA A 168 9.79 10.39 20.58
C ALA A 168 10.42 10.75 21.94
N VAL A 169 9.86 11.73 22.65
CA VAL A 169 10.33 12.13 23.99
C VAL A 169 10.14 10.99 25.00
N GLY A 170 9.00 10.29 24.95
CA GLY A 170 8.76 9.12 25.78
C GLY A 170 9.78 8.01 25.55
N LEU A 171 10.11 7.73 24.29
CA LEU A 171 11.15 6.77 23.90
C LEU A 171 12.54 7.19 24.39
N SER A 172 12.91 8.48 24.28
CA SER A 172 14.20 8.96 24.81
C SER A 172 14.34 8.68 26.31
N ARG A 173 13.33 9.02 27.10
CA ARG A 173 13.33 8.79 28.56
C ARG A 173 13.46 7.30 28.90
N LEU A 174 12.79 6.45 28.13
CA LEU A 174 12.84 5.01 28.31
C LEU A 174 14.24 4.46 27.97
N LEU A 175 14.85 4.91 26.87
CA LEU A 175 16.21 4.55 26.49
C LEU A 175 17.26 5.05 27.48
N GLU A 176 17.10 6.25 28.04
CA GLU A 176 17.94 6.79 29.11
C GLU A 176 17.90 5.88 30.34
N LYS A 177 16.69 5.50 30.79
CA LYS A 177 16.52 4.60 31.94
C LYS A 177 17.22 3.25 31.73
N TYR A 178 17.07 2.63 30.56
CA TYR A 178 17.76 1.37 30.25
C TYR A 178 19.29 1.50 30.21
N ALA A 179 19.81 2.64 29.75
CA ALA A 179 21.24 2.91 29.75
C ALA A 179 21.82 3.14 31.16
N GLU A 180 20.98 3.57 32.11
CA GLU A 180 21.34 3.71 33.53
C GLU A 180 21.25 2.37 34.28
N GLU A 181 20.22 1.56 34.02
CA GLU A 181 20.03 0.23 34.65
C GLU A 181 21.00 -0.84 34.15
N GLY A 182 21.58 -0.66 32.97
CA GLY A 182 22.59 -1.55 32.38
C GLY A 182 24.04 -1.26 32.79
N LYS A 183 24.28 -0.29 33.68
CA LYS A 183 25.59 0.03 34.27
C LYS A 183 25.73 -0.58 35.66
#